data_AF-A0A9W6FPL9-F1
#
_entry.id   AF-A0A9W6FPL9-F1
#
_cell.length_a   1.000
_cell.length_b   1.000
_cell.length_c   1.000
_cell.angle_alpha   90.00
_cell.angle_beta   90.00
_cell.angle_gamma   90.00
#
_symmetry.space_group_name_H-M   'P 1'
#
loop_
_entity.id
_entity.type
_entity.pdbx_description
1 polymer ?
#
loop_
_entity_poly.entity_id
_entity_poly.type
_entity_poly.pdbx_seq_one_letter_code
_entity_poly.pdbx_strand_id
1 'polypeptide(L)'
;MVVFRKRCTYDAADFAAYAVYTGERRLVHVTGSGVCPTDGWELALEAEPGRSEATGMLALALRERPAEGQRVRVLTRVHVDDWFESAHAGEVLVHTPAGDLRIPIEEPHPDRVRPAELDSEPVFQLLSEPTG
;
A
#
# COMPACT_ATOMS: atom_id res chain seq x y z
N MET A 1 -24.99 19.46 9.97
CA MET A 1 -23.86 20.28 10.47
C MET A 1 -22.57 19.52 10.18
N VAL A 2 -21.73 19.98 9.25
CA VAL A 2 -20.46 19.30 8.94
C VAL A 2 -19.42 19.75 9.94
N VAL A 3 -18.98 18.85 10.83
CA VAL A 3 -17.85 19.11 11.73
C VAL A 3 -16.58 18.94 10.90
N PHE A 4 -15.94 20.05 10.52
CA PHE A 4 -14.65 20.02 9.84
C PHE A 4 -13.56 19.63 10.85
N ARG A 5 -13.11 18.38 10.77
CA ARG A 5 -11.95 17.91 11.55
C ARG A 5 -10.68 18.51 10.94
N LYS A 6 -9.67 18.79 11.77
CA LYS A 6 -8.35 19.25 11.30
C LYS A 6 -7.44 18.12 10.81
N ARG A 7 -7.94 16.89 10.78
CA ARG A 7 -7.19 15.66 10.52
C ARG A 7 -7.99 14.76 9.60
N CYS A 8 -7.31 13.90 8.89
CA CYS A 8 -7.96 12.88 8.10
C CYS A 8 -8.64 11.84 9.02
N THR A 9 -9.63 11.15 8.48
CA THR A 9 -10.30 10.03 9.14
C THR A 9 -10.02 8.75 8.38
N TYR A 10 -9.87 7.65 9.12
CA TYR A 10 -9.51 6.34 8.60
C TYR A 10 -10.47 5.29 9.14
N ASP A 11 -10.71 4.26 8.34
CA ASP A 11 -11.41 3.05 8.72
C ASP A 11 -10.53 1.86 8.33
N ALA A 12 -10.48 0.82 9.16
CA ALA A 12 -9.74 -0.40 8.82
C ALA A 12 -10.30 -1.07 7.55
N ALA A 13 -11.59 -0.91 7.25
CA ALA A 13 -12.22 -1.43 6.04
C ALA A 13 -11.74 -0.75 4.74
N ASP A 14 -11.11 0.43 4.85
CA ASP A 14 -10.53 1.14 3.71
C ASP A 14 -9.07 0.73 3.44
N PHE A 15 -8.53 -0.25 4.17
CA PHE A 15 -7.15 -0.75 4.04
C PHE A 15 -7.14 -2.24 3.70
N ALA A 16 -6.13 -2.65 2.94
CA ALA A 16 -5.87 -4.04 2.59
C ALA A 16 -4.36 -4.31 2.59
N ALA A 17 -3.99 -5.52 3.01
CA ALA A 17 -2.61 -5.99 3.00
C ALA A 17 -2.53 -7.39 2.38
N TYR A 18 -1.55 -7.60 1.52
CA TYR A 18 -1.38 -8.86 0.79
C TYR A 18 0.09 -9.23 0.69
N ALA A 19 0.39 -10.50 0.93
CA ALA A 19 1.74 -11.02 0.80
C ALA A 19 2.03 -11.47 -0.62
N VAL A 20 3.27 -11.24 -1.06
CA VAL A 20 3.82 -11.72 -2.32
C VAL A 20 5.20 -12.29 -2.05
N TYR A 21 5.50 -13.44 -2.65
CA TYR A 21 6.81 -14.08 -2.54
C TYR A 21 7.62 -13.77 -3.81
N THR A 22 8.79 -13.18 -3.63
CA THR A 22 9.72 -12.82 -4.70
C THR A 22 11.05 -13.53 -4.47
N GLY A 23 11.22 -14.71 -5.10
CA GLY A 23 12.37 -15.58 -4.84
C GLY A 23 12.43 -16.01 -3.37
N GLU A 24 13.41 -15.50 -2.63
CA GLU A 24 13.64 -15.81 -1.21
C GLU A 24 12.97 -14.83 -0.24
N ARG A 25 12.35 -13.75 -0.73
CA ARG A 25 11.78 -12.68 0.11
C ARG A 25 10.26 -12.68 0.09
N ARG A 26 9.66 -12.44 1.27
CA ARG A 26 8.24 -12.14 1.42
C ARG A 26 8.05 -10.63 1.54
N LEU A 27 7.35 -10.07 0.56
CA LEU A 27 6.93 -8.68 0.54
C LEU A 27 5.45 -8.61 0.93
N VAL A 28 5.07 -7.54 1.62
CA VAL A 28 3.69 -7.23 1.98
C VAL A 28 3.36 -5.92 1.30
N HIS A 29 2.43 -5.96 0.34
CA HIS A 29 1.84 -4.77 -0.25
C HIS A 29 0.75 -4.28 0.68
N VAL A 30 0.79 -3.01 1.04
CA VAL A 30 -0.23 -2.37 1.85
C VAL A 30 -0.85 -1.24 1.04
N THR A 31 -2.16 -1.30 0.91
CA THR A 31 -2.96 -0.24 0.29
C THR A 31 -3.98 0.28 1.27
N GLY A 32 -4.36 1.53 1.12
CA GLY A 32 -5.44 2.07 1.92
C GLY A 32 -5.89 3.44 1.49
N SER A 33 -6.88 3.97 2.21
CA SER A 33 -7.32 5.35 2.00
C SER A 33 -7.82 6.01 3.28
N GLY A 34 -7.82 7.34 3.27
CA GLY A 34 -8.42 8.18 4.30
C GLY A 34 -9.20 9.34 3.70
N VAL A 35 -10.08 9.94 4.49
CA VAL A 35 -10.84 11.14 4.10
C VAL A 35 -10.27 12.35 4.82
N CYS A 36 -9.71 13.28 4.07
CA CYS A 36 -9.07 14.50 4.57
C CYS A 36 -9.97 15.73 4.40
N PRO A 37 -9.82 16.76 5.26
CA PRO A 37 -10.76 17.89 5.32
C PRO A 37 -10.61 18.93 4.21
N THR A 38 -9.48 18.91 3.49
CA THR A 38 -9.22 19.79 2.34
C THR A 38 -8.60 18.99 1.20
N ASP A 39 -8.49 19.61 0.03
CA ASP A 39 -7.71 19.05 -1.07
C ASP A 39 -6.19 19.10 -0.80
N GLY A 40 -5.42 18.36 -1.58
CA GLY A 40 -3.96 18.40 -1.61
C GLY A 40 -3.24 17.65 -0.49
N TRP A 41 -3.95 16.91 0.36
CA TRP A 41 -3.29 16.07 1.36
C TRP A 41 -2.56 14.91 0.70
N GLU A 42 -1.40 14.57 1.23
CA GLU A 42 -0.66 13.37 0.91
C GLU A 42 -0.61 12.47 2.15
N LEU A 43 -0.65 11.16 1.90
CA LEU A 43 -0.47 10.13 2.90
C LEU A 43 0.74 9.27 2.53
N ALA A 44 1.52 8.86 3.53
CA ALA A 44 2.63 7.96 3.35
C ALA A 44 2.68 6.93 4.48
N LEU A 45 3.13 5.71 4.17
CA LEU A 45 3.37 4.67 5.15
C LEU A 45 4.87 4.59 5.43
N GLU A 46 5.25 4.50 6.70
CA GLU A 46 6.64 4.38 7.13
C GLU A 46 6.80 3.19 8.07
N ALA A 47 7.79 2.32 7.82
CA ALA A 47 8.02 1.16 8.68
C ALA A 47 8.51 1.56 10.08
N GLU A 48 7.98 0.88 11.10
CA GLU A 48 8.41 1.01 12.51
C GLU A 48 9.05 -0.30 12.98
N PRO A 49 10.34 -0.57 12.66
CA PRO A 49 10.97 -1.87 12.91
C PRO A 49 10.99 -2.25 14.40
N GLY A 50 11.34 -1.33 15.29
CA GLY A 50 11.35 -1.61 16.74
C GLY A 50 9.97 -1.97 17.31
N ARG A 51 8.89 -1.42 16.74
CA ARG A 51 7.52 -1.78 17.12
C ARG A 51 7.09 -3.10 16.49
N SER A 52 7.56 -3.37 15.28
CA SER A 52 7.31 -4.64 14.60
C SER A 52 7.90 -5.80 15.40
N GLU A 53 9.16 -5.67 15.85
CA GLU A 53 9.82 -6.64 16.72
C GLU A 53 9.08 -6.85 18.05
N ALA A 54 8.60 -5.76 18.67
CA ALA A 54 7.90 -5.83 19.94
C ALA A 54 6.51 -6.48 19.86
N THR A 55 5.85 -6.43 18.70
CA THR A 55 4.47 -6.89 18.51
C THR A 55 4.34 -8.19 17.73
N GLY A 56 5.37 -8.56 16.96
CA GLY A 56 5.29 -9.67 15.99
C GLY A 56 4.44 -9.33 14.74
N MET A 57 4.01 -8.08 14.60
CA MET A 57 3.25 -7.56 13.46
C MET A 57 4.15 -6.70 12.57
N LEU A 58 3.76 -6.45 11.32
CA LEU A 58 4.40 -5.39 10.54
C LEU A 58 3.81 -4.05 11.00
N ALA A 59 4.56 -3.29 11.78
CA ALA A 59 4.10 -1.99 12.29
C ALA A 59 4.48 -0.87 11.32
N LEU A 60 3.49 -0.07 10.93
CA LEU A 60 3.62 1.05 10.00
C LEU A 60 3.05 2.33 10.60
N ALA A 61 3.74 3.45 10.47
CA ALA A 61 3.20 4.76 10.80
C ALA A 61 2.55 5.40 9.56
N LEU A 62 1.31 5.86 9.69
CA LEU A 62 0.64 6.65 8.65
C LEU A 62 0.95 8.14 8.87
N ARG A 63 1.69 8.72 7.92
CA ARG A 63 2.07 10.14 7.92
C ARG A 63 1.10 10.94 7.09
N GLU A 64 0.54 11.98 7.70
CA GLU A 64 -0.27 12.98 7.01
C GLU A 64 0.60 14.18 6.65
N ARG A 65 0.62 14.55 5.37
CA ARG A 65 1.23 15.80 4.91
C ARG A 65 0.13 16.70 4.34
N PRO A 66 -0.27 17.77 5.04
CA PRO A 66 -1.17 18.75 4.47
C PRO A 66 -0.44 19.46 3.34
N ALA A 67 -1.16 19.75 2.25
CA ALA A 67 -0.57 20.58 1.21
C ALA A 67 -0.21 21.97 1.70
N GLU A 68 0.85 22.52 1.10
CA GLU A 68 1.22 23.93 1.24
C GLU A 68 0.20 24.83 0.51
N GLY A 69 -0.20 25.94 1.15
CA GLY A 69 -1.05 26.99 0.55
C GLY A 69 -2.53 27.02 0.99
N GLN A 70 -3.29 27.95 0.43
CA GLN A 70 -4.72 28.14 0.72
C GLN A 70 -5.53 27.07 -0.01
N ARG A 71 -6.09 26.11 0.74
CA ARG A 71 -6.81 24.95 0.21
C ARG A 71 -8.32 25.09 0.29
N VAL A 72 -9.02 24.47 -0.66
CA VAL A 72 -10.49 24.43 -0.69
C VAL A 72 -10.96 23.47 0.40
N ARG A 73 -11.94 23.91 1.19
CA ARG A 73 -12.54 23.08 2.26
C ARG A 73 -13.50 22.06 1.64
N VAL A 74 -12.94 21.03 1.04
CA VAL A 74 -13.67 19.90 0.44
C VAL A 74 -13.14 18.59 1.02
N LEU A 75 -14.05 17.71 1.43
CA LEU A 75 -13.69 16.37 1.86
C LEU A 75 -13.08 15.61 0.69
N THR A 76 -11.82 15.21 0.83
CA THR A 76 -11.04 14.58 -0.23
C THR A 76 -10.57 13.21 0.22
N ARG A 77 -10.80 12.18 -0.60
CA ARG A 77 -10.22 10.86 -0.38
C ARG A 77 -8.77 10.85 -0.86
N VAL A 78 -7.87 10.36 -0.03
CA VAL A 78 -6.43 10.24 -0.31
C VAL A 78 -6.02 8.79 -0.12
N HIS A 79 -5.13 8.31 -0.99
CA HIS A 79 -4.72 6.91 -1.04
C HIS A 79 -3.26 6.74 -0.59
N VAL A 80 -2.96 5.56 -0.07
CA VAL A 80 -1.59 5.06 0.14
C VAL A 80 -1.45 3.72 -0.55
N ASP A 81 -0.25 3.49 -1.08
CA ASP A 81 0.15 2.28 -1.78
C ASP A 81 1.65 2.13 -1.59
N ASP A 82 2.08 1.12 -0.83
CA ASP A 82 3.50 0.91 -0.54
C ASP A 82 3.83 -0.55 -0.20
N TRP A 83 5.10 -0.92 -0.32
CA TRP A 83 5.59 -2.29 -0.16
C TRP A 83 6.60 -2.41 0.97
N PHE A 84 6.46 -3.45 1.78
CA PHE A 84 7.32 -3.67 2.95
C PHE A 84 7.82 -5.11 3.00
N GLU A 85 9.07 -5.30 3.39
CA GLU A 85 9.61 -6.64 3.64
C GLU A 85 9.16 -7.15 5.01
N SER A 86 8.57 -8.35 5.05
CA SER A 86 8.22 -9.01 6.31
C SER A 86 8.19 -10.51 6.15
N ALA A 87 9.12 -11.20 6.83
CA ALA A 87 9.25 -12.64 6.73
C ALA A 87 8.10 -13.41 7.40
N HIS A 88 7.51 -12.85 8.47
CA HIS A 88 6.67 -13.63 9.40
C HIS A 88 5.37 -12.95 9.85
N ALA A 89 5.17 -11.65 9.57
CA ALA A 89 3.98 -10.97 10.07
C ALA A 89 2.71 -11.51 9.41
N GLY A 90 1.70 -11.88 10.21
CA GLY A 90 0.35 -12.22 9.74
C GLY A 90 -0.62 -11.03 9.75
N GLU A 91 -0.25 -9.92 10.40
CA GLU A 91 -1.04 -8.69 10.46
C GLU A 91 -0.14 -7.47 10.25
N VAL A 92 -0.73 -6.40 9.71
CA VAL A 92 -0.17 -5.05 9.66
C VAL A 92 -0.84 -4.21 10.74
N LEU A 93 -0.02 -3.55 11.57
CA LEU A 93 -0.47 -2.57 12.55
C LEU A 93 -0.20 -1.17 12.00
N VAL A 94 -1.23 -0.50 11.49
CA VAL A 94 -1.12 0.87 10.98
C VAL A 94 -1.42 1.87 12.09
N HIS A 95 -0.40 2.59 12.55
CA HIS A 95 -0.53 3.64 13.54
C HIS A 95 -0.99 4.94 12.88
N THR A 96 -2.19 5.40 13.24
CA THR A 96 -2.75 6.67 12.77
C THR A 96 -2.91 7.67 13.91
N PRO A 97 -3.05 8.98 13.61
CA PRO A 97 -3.37 9.97 14.64
C PRO A 97 -4.71 9.76 15.38
N ALA A 98 -5.59 8.89 14.86
CA ALA A 98 -6.88 8.55 15.45
C ALA A 98 -6.85 7.24 16.26
N GLY A 99 -5.76 6.47 16.18
CA GLY A 99 -5.62 5.15 16.79
C GLY A 99 -4.97 4.15 15.86
N ASP A 100 -4.68 2.96 16.39
CA ASP A 100 -4.12 1.86 15.61
C ASP A 100 -5.21 1.14 14.82
N LEU A 101 -4.91 0.79 13.58
CA LEU A 101 -5.69 -0.11 12.74
C LEU A 101 -4.96 -1.44 12.61
N ARG A 102 -5.70 -2.54 12.66
CA ARG A 102 -5.15 -3.89 12.46
C ARG A 102 -5.71 -4.46 11.17
N ILE A 103 -4.81 -4.77 10.24
CA ILE A 103 -5.16 -5.24 8.90
C ILE A 103 -4.59 -6.65 8.74
N PRO A 104 -5.42 -7.68 8.55
CA PRO A 104 -4.92 -9.02 8.29
C PRO A 104 -4.16 -9.04 6.96
N ILE A 105 -3.06 -9.79 6.90
CA ILE A 105 -2.33 -9.99 5.65
C ILE A 105 -2.95 -11.19 4.94
N GLU A 106 -3.47 -10.95 3.74
CA GLU A 106 -3.93 -12.01 2.86
C GLU A 106 -2.72 -12.71 2.24
N GLU A 107 -2.54 -13.99 2.57
CA GLU A 107 -1.53 -14.83 1.93
C GLU A 107 -1.99 -15.25 0.53
N PRO A 108 -1.06 -15.31 -0.45
CA PRO A 108 -1.39 -15.78 -1.78
C PRO A 108 -1.88 -17.22 -1.70
N HIS A 109 -3.07 -17.47 -2.24
CA HIS A 109 -3.58 -18.83 -2.35
C HIS A 109 -2.65 -19.62 -3.29
N PRO A 110 -2.23 -20.86 -2.92
CA PRO A 110 -1.28 -21.64 -3.72
C PRO A 110 -1.72 -21.81 -5.18
N ASP A 111 -3.03 -21.81 -5.45
CA ASP A 111 -3.60 -21.95 -6.79
C ASP A 111 -3.70 -20.65 -7.60
N ARG A 112 -3.29 -19.50 -7.04
CA ARG A 112 -3.35 -18.18 -7.70
C ARG A 112 -2.00 -17.61 -8.11
N VAL A 113 -0.92 -18.37 -7.93
CA VAL A 113 0.37 -18.01 -8.53
C VAL A 113 0.26 -18.24 -10.04
N ARG A 114 -0.27 -17.25 -10.77
CA ARG A 114 0.05 -17.18 -12.19
C ARG A 114 1.57 -17.01 -12.24
N PRO A 115 2.30 -17.87 -12.96
CA PRO A 115 3.67 -17.56 -13.31
C PRO A 115 3.66 -16.14 -13.85
N ALA A 116 4.52 -15.27 -13.30
CA ALA A 116 4.82 -14.01 -13.95
C ALA A 116 5.03 -14.34 -15.43
N GLU A 117 4.23 -13.72 -16.30
CA GLU A 117 4.41 -13.80 -17.75
C GLU A 117 5.89 -13.54 -18.00
N LEU A 118 6.63 -14.62 -18.28
CA LEU A 118 7.99 -14.52 -18.76
C LEU A 118 7.91 -13.59 -19.95
N ASP A 119 8.72 -12.53 -19.91
CA ASP A 119 9.10 -11.69 -21.04
C ASP A 119 8.94 -12.45 -22.36
N SER A 120 7.78 -12.26 -22.99
CA SER A 120 7.59 -12.64 -24.37
C SER A 120 8.32 -11.56 -25.14
N GLU A 121 9.62 -11.76 -25.36
CA GLU A 121 10.36 -10.99 -26.34
C GLU A 121 9.52 -10.98 -27.63
N PRO A 122 9.25 -9.81 -28.26
CA PRO A 122 8.59 -9.80 -29.54
C PRO A 122 9.49 -10.53 -30.53
N VAL A 123 9.03 -11.69 -31.00
CA VAL A 123 9.61 -12.40 -32.15
C VAL A 123 9.44 -11.47 -33.35
N PHE A 124 10.44 -10.63 -33.61
CA PHE A 124 10.60 -9.96 -34.90
C PHE A 124 10.93 -11.05 -35.93
N GLN A 125 9.89 -11.62 -36.55
CA GLN A 125 10.02 -12.37 -37.78
C GLN A 125 10.47 -11.40 -38.87
N LEU A 126 11.79 -11.30 -39.07
CA LEU A 126 12.37 -10.75 -40.30
C LEU A 126 12.12 -11.77 -41.42
N LEU A 127 10.99 -11.62 -42.10
CA LEU A 127 10.79 -12.15 -43.45
C LEU A 127 11.75 -11.40 -44.38
N SER A 128 12.93 -11.97 -44.61
CA SER A 128 13.77 -11.59 -45.74
C SER A 128 13.44 -12.51 -46.90
N GLU A 129 12.75 -11.96 -47.91
CA GLU A 129 12.51 -12.60 -49.19
C GLU A 129 13.84 -12.90 -49.91
N PRO A 130 13.96 -14.02 -50.65
CA PRO A 130 15.16 -14.30 -51.42
C PRO A 130 15.20 -13.44 -52.68
N THR A 131 16.24 -12.62 -52.82
CA THR A 131 16.67 -12.10 -54.12
C THR A 131 18.02 -12.73 -54.46
N GLY A 132 18.03 -13.65 -55.42
CA GLY A 132 19.22 -14.33 -55.91
C GLY A 132 18.87 -15.46 -56.87
#